data_AF-X0WWJ2-F1
#
_entry.id   AF-X0WWJ2-F1
#
_cell.length_a   1.000
_cell.length_b   1.000
_cell.length_c   1.000
_cell.angle_alpha   90.00
_cell.angle_beta   90.00
_cell.angle_gamma   90.00
#
_symmetry.space_group_name_H-M   'P 1'
#
loop_
_entity.id
_entity.type
_entity.pdbx_description
1 polymer ?
#
loop_
_entity_poly.entity_id
_entity_poly.type
_entity_poly.pdbx_seq_one_letter_code
_entity_poly.pdbx_strand_id
1 'polypeptide(L)'
;WLNRVSLDDLILDMPAKERTKMRYCGHRYRADYEKVMEEPGYSKKVKAKLKPTSREAYDSTGAARELGTESAEDDDLKDMVWLQDVWIAENKSIVTMPCDQDLEPLIEREWTGSQAGPYKFLSLGDVPDRIIPTAPAMNLMELHKFQNRIYRRMEADSDAHRVVNVYPPGMEDDAERLRTAERNGWYRGKSPEQIKQFESGGIDQRDMAVATMLMDVFDRMGGNLQAMGGLGAQSATVGQEEL
;
A
#
# COMPACT_ATOMS: atom_id res chain seq x y z
N TRP A 1 18.50 4.66 -22.57
CA TRP A 1 17.21 4.72 -21.85
C TRP A 1 17.19 3.62 -20.82
N LEU A 2 16.82 3.94 -19.57
CA LEU A 2 16.66 2.98 -18.48
C LEU A 2 15.16 2.72 -18.32
N ASN A 3 14.75 1.47 -18.39
CA ASN A 3 13.35 1.08 -18.19
C ASN A 3 13.14 0.68 -16.72
N ARG A 4 12.03 1.15 -16.13
CA ARG A 4 11.62 0.75 -14.79
C ARG A 4 10.94 -0.62 -14.89
N VAL A 5 11.36 -1.54 -14.03
CA VAL A 5 10.71 -2.83 -13.85
C VAL A 5 9.93 -2.81 -12.54
N SER A 6 8.66 -3.22 -12.56
CA SER A 6 7.85 -3.38 -11.36
C SER A 6 8.31 -4.59 -10.55
N LEU A 7 8.17 -4.57 -9.23
CA LEU A 7 8.43 -5.74 -8.39
C LEU A 7 7.49 -6.91 -8.73
N ASP A 8 6.26 -6.62 -9.17
CA ASP A 8 5.26 -7.63 -9.57
C ASP A 8 5.71 -8.45 -10.79
N ASP A 9 6.45 -7.82 -11.70
CA ASP A 9 6.92 -8.42 -12.94
C ASP A 9 8.34 -9.02 -12.82
N LEU A 10 9.02 -8.75 -11.71
CA LEU A 10 10.42 -9.08 -11.50
C LEU A 10 10.59 -10.57 -11.17
N ILE A 11 11.49 -11.23 -11.89
CA ILE A 11 11.87 -12.63 -11.69
C ILE A 11 13.22 -12.66 -10.98
N LEU A 12 13.27 -13.27 -9.81
CA LEU A 12 14.48 -13.32 -8.97
C LEU A 12 14.88 -14.74 -8.59
N ASP A 13 16.18 -15.00 -8.52
CA ASP A 13 16.77 -16.19 -7.90
C ASP A 13 16.65 -16.11 -6.37
N MET A 14 15.44 -16.31 -5.85
CA MET A 14 15.13 -16.19 -4.41
C MET A 14 16.09 -16.93 -3.45
N PRO A 15 16.67 -18.10 -3.80
CA PRO A 15 17.70 -18.76 -2.99
C PRO A 15 19.02 -18.01 -2.81
N ALA A 16 19.35 -17.01 -3.66
CA ALA A 16 20.58 -16.26 -3.50
C ALA A 16 20.54 -15.36 -2.24
N LYS A 17 21.70 -15.16 -1.63
CA LYS A 17 21.86 -14.33 -0.43
C LYS A 17 22.25 -12.89 -0.73
N GLU A 18 22.80 -12.66 -1.93
CA GLU A 18 23.30 -11.38 -2.39
C GLU A 18 22.86 -11.16 -3.84
N ARG A 19 22.44 -9.93 -4.18
CA ARG A 19 21.98 -9.58 -5.54
C ARG A 19 23.07 -9.79 -6.60
N THR A 20 24.33 -9.60 -6.25
CA THR A 20 25.48 -9.78 -7.14
C THR A 20 25.78 -11.25 -7.44
N LYS A 21 25.23 -12.20 -6.66
CA LYS A 21 25.47 -13.64 -6.76
C LYS A 21 24.25 -14.40 -7.28
N MET A 22 23.25 -13.71 -7.82
CA MET A 22 22.08 -14.35 -8.41
C MET A 22 22.49 -15.14 -9.66
N ARG A 23 21.97 -16.37 -9.79
CA ARG A 23 22.19 -17.21 -10.97
C ARG A 23 21.35 -16.75 -12.15
N TYR A 24 20.19 -16.16 -11.88
CA TYR A 24 19.32 -15.57 -12.87
C TYR A 24 18.57 -14.36 -12.33
N CYS A 25 18.19 -13.46 -13.22
CA CYS A 25 17.32 -12.32 -12.93
C CYS A 25 16.55 -11.98 -14.21
N GLY A 26 15.27 -11.66 -14.10
CA GLY A 26 14.43 -11.41 -15.25
C GLY A 26 13.30 -10.45 -14.97
N HIS A 27 12.52 -10.16 -15.99
CA HIS A 27 11.25 -9.48 -15.83
C HIS A 27 10.24 -9.92 -16.88
N ARG A 28 8.97 -9.81 -16.52
CA ARG A 28 7.84 -10.00 -17.42
C ARG A 28 7.42 -8.65 -18.01
N TYR A 29 6.90 -8.68 -19.21
CA TYR A 29 6.34 -7.48 -19.85
C TYR A 29 5.28 -7.86 -20.89
N ARG A 30 4.38 -6.91 -21.15
CA ARG A 30 3.41 -6.99 -22.24
C ARG A 30 4.00 -6.37 -23.50
N ALA A 31 3.97 -7.11 -24.59
CA ALA A 31 4.40 -6.65 -25.91
C ALA A 31 3.27 -6.75 -26.93
N ASP A 32 3.26 -5.83 -27.90
CA ASP A 32 2.36 -5.83 -29.04
C ASP A 32 2.61 -7.09 -29.89
N TYR A 33 1.57 -7.91 -30.07
CA TYR A 33 1.68 -9.17 -30.77
C TYR A 33 2.11 -9.00 -32.23
N GLU A 34 1.62 -7.95 -32.92
CA GLU A 34 1.99 -7.65 -34.31
C GLU A 34 3.50 -7.37 -34.41
N LYS A 35 4.03 -6.54 -33.49
CA LYS A 35 5.45 -6.19 -33.46
C LYS A 35 6.34 -7.40 -33.15
N VAL A 36 5.91 -8.25 -32.22
CA VAL A 36 6.63 -9.50 -31.89
C VAL A 36 6.69 -10.43 -33.11
N MET A 37 5.62 -10.47 -33.91
CA MET A 37 5.59 -11.27 -35.13
C MET A 37 6.49 -10.72 -36.24
N GLU A 38 6.56 -9.40 -36.38
CA GLU A 38 7.41 -8.71 -37.36
C GLU A 38 8.91 -8.74 -37.01
N GLU A 39 9.27 -8.90 -35.73
CA GLU A 39 10.66 -8.84 -35.27
C GLU A 39 11.54 -9.92 -35.97
N PRO A 40 12.54 -9.53 -36.77
CA PRO A 40 13.31 -10.46 -37.60
C PRO A 40 14.22 -11.38 -36.79
N GLY A 41 14.63 -10.97 -35.58
CA GLY A 41 15.52 -11.73 -34.71
C GLY A 41 14.87 -12.94 -34.02
N TYR A 42 13.53 -13.00 -33.99
CA TYR A 42 12.81 -14.07 -33.28
C TYR A 42 12.64 -15.33 -34.12
N SER A 43 12.72 -16.49 -33.45
CA SER A 43 12.57 -17.81 -34.06
C SER A 43 11.23 -17.95 -34.78
N LYS A 44 11.29 -18.14 -36.11
CA LYS A 44 10.10 -18.32 -36.97
C LYS A 44 9.25 -19.52 -36.54
N LYS A 45 9.87 -20.57 -36.01
CA LYS A 45 9.18 -21.78 -35.53
C LYS A 45 8.31 -21.49 -34.31
N VAL A 46 8.83 -20.67 -33.39
CA VAL A 46 8.14 -20.29 -32.15
C VAL A 46 7.03 -19.28 -32.47
N LYS A 47 7.33 -18.29 -33.32
CA LYS A 47 6.35 -17.31 -33.80
C LYS A 47 5.12 -17.97 -34.41
N ALA A 48 5.29 -19.01 -35.24
CA ALA A 48 4.16 -19.73 -35.84
C ALA A 48 3.21 -20.41 -34.83
N LYS A 49 3.67 -20.66 -33.60
CA LYS A 49 2.88 -21.29 -32.53
C LYS A 49 2.41 -20.30 -31.46
N LEU A 50 2.97 -19.09 -31.46
CA LEU A 50 2.68 -18.06 -30.48
C LEU A 50 1.23 -17.60 -30.64
N LYS A 51 0.53 -17.42 -29.53
CA LYS A 51 -0.83 -16.86 -29.49
C LYS A 51 -0.88 -15.58 -28.65
N PRO A 52 -1.78 -14.63 -28.96
CA PRO A 52 -2.10 -13.53 -28.06
C PRO A 52 -2.57 -14.08 -26.70
N THR A 53 -2.27 -13.33 -25.64
CA THR A 53 -2.64 -13.69 -24.26
C THR A 53 -3.45 -12.57 -23.64
N SER A 54 -4.42 -12.90 -22.78
CA SER A 54 -5.15 -11.89 -22.01
C SER A 54 -4.27 -11.29 -20.90
N ARG A 55 -4.64 -10.09 -20.44
CA ARG A 55 -3.96 -9.38 -19.37
C ARG A 55 -4.10 -10.10 -18.01
N GLU A 56 -5.29 -10.64 -17.74
CA GLU A 56 -5.66 -11.34 -16.50
C GLU A 56 -4.81 -12.57 -16.18
N ALA A 57 -4.10 -13.14 -17.14
CA ALA A 57 -3.28 -14.34 -16.94
C ALA A 57 -2.23 -14.18 -15.81
N TYR A 58 -1.75 -12.96 -15.56
CA TYR A 58 -0.76 -12.64 -14.52
C TYR A 58 -1.16 -11.47 -13.61
N ASP A 59 -2.30 -10.84 -13.88
CA ASP A 59 -2.91 -9.83 -13.02
C ASP A 59 -3.86 -10.53 -12.04
N SER A 60 -3.29 -11.18 -11.03
CA SER A 60 -4.09 -11.79 -9.95
C SER A 60 -4.29 -10.82 -8.79
N THR A 61 -5.43 -10.96 -8.11
CA THR A 61 -5.83 -10.22 -6.91
C THR A 61 -4.67 -10.13 -5.90
N GLY A 62 -4.19 -8.92 -5.64
CA GLY A 62 -3.07 -8.62 -4.74
C GLY A 62 -1.80 -8.07 -5.39
N ALA A 63 -1.78 -7.83 -6.71
CA ALA A 63 -0.65 -7.15 -7.35
C ALA A 63 -0.53 -5.70 -6.85
N ALA A 64 0.70 -5.18 -6.69
CA ALA A 64 0.91 -3.82 -6.18
C ALA A 64 0.27 -2.74 -7.07
N ARG A 65 0.05 -3.06 -8.35
CA ARG A 65 -0.67 -2.24 -9.33
C ARG A 65 -2.20 -2.15 -9.13
N GLU A 66 -2.81 -2.98 -8.29
CA GLU A 66 -4.27 -2.97 -8.04
C GLU A 66 -4.73 -1.90 -7.02
N LEU A 67 -3.83 -1.07 -6.51
CA LEU A 67 -4.20 0.04 -5.61
C LEU A 67 -5.11 1.05 -6.34
N GLY A 68 -6.43 0.87 -6.19
CA GLY A 68 -7.45 1.80 -6.67
C GLY A 68 -8.15 1.42 -7.98
N THR A 69 -7.94 0.19 -8.48
CA THR A 69 -8.66 -0.31 -9.67
C THR A 69 -9.69 -1.35 -9.22
N GLU A 70 -10.92 -0.90 -8.95
CA GLU A 70 -12.07 -1.81 -9.06
C GLU A 70 -12.04 -2.37 -10.48
N SER A 71 -11.98 -3.69 -10.61
CA SER A 71 -11.85 -4.49 -11.83
C SER A 71 -12.46 -3.80 -13.06
N ALA A 72 -11.66 -2.97 -13.72
CA ALA A 72 -11.93 -2.53 -15.07
C ALA A 72 -11.39 -3.65 -15.94
N GLU A 73 -12.28 -4.31 -16.69
CA GLU A 73 -11.90 -5.09 -17.86
C GLU A 73 -11.23 -4.11 -18.84
N ASP A 74 -9.95 -3.81 -18.59
CA ASP A 74 -9.10 -3.00 -19.45
C ASP A 74 -8.69 -3.92 -20.60
N ASP A 75 -9.63 -4.12 -21.52
CA ASP A 75 -9.40 -4.81 -22.79
C ASP A 75 -8.26 -4.08 -23.48
N ASP A 76 -7.12 -4.78 -23.64
CA ASP A 76 -5.98 -4.22 -24.35
C ASP A 76 -6.44 -3.68 -25.71
N LEU A 77 -6.03 -2.45 -26.05
CA LEU A 77 -6.42 -1.78 -27.30
C LEU A 77 -6.07 -2.61 -28.56
N LYS A 78 -5.13 -3.55 -28.42
CA LYS A 78 -4.64 -4.46 -29.45
C LYS A 78 -4.37 -5.83 -28.86
N ASP A 79 -4.21 -6.81 -29.74
CA ASP A 79 -3.67 -8.12 -29.35
C ASP A 79 -2.26 -7.96 -28.79
N MET A 80 -2.09 -8.40 -27.55
CA MET A 80 -0.84 -8.27 -26.80
C MET A 80 -0.43 -9.66 -26.30
N VAL A 81 0.87 -9.88 -26.11
CA VAL A 81 1.42 -11.14 -25.61
C VAL A 81 2.31 -10.89 -24.40
N TRP A 82 2.22 -11.77 -23.40
CA TRP A 82 3.14 -11.78 -22.27
C TRP A 82 4.47 -12.43 -22.66
N LEU A 83 5.56 -11.69 -22.48
CA LEU A 83 6.93 -12.16 -22.66
C LEU A 83 7.71 -12.01 -21.36
N GLN A 84 8.76 -12.81 -21.22
CA GLN A 84 9.74 -12.67 -20.14
C GLN A 84 11.15 -12.69 -20.70
N ASP A 85 11.98 -11.77 -20.22
CA ASP A 85 13.41 -11.75 -20.48
C ASP A 85 14.14 -12.22 -19.22
N VAL A 86 14.84 -13.35 -19.32
CA VAL A 86 15.60 -13.94 -18.22
C VAL A 86 17.09 -13.88 -18.56
N TRP A 87 17.85 -13.18 -17.74
CA TRP A 87 19.30 -13.22 -17.76
C TRP A 87 19.81 -14.41 -16.95
N ILE A 88 20.73 -15.17 -17.53
CA ILE A 88 21.38 -16.34 -16.90
C ILE A 88 22.87 -16.02 -16.73
N ALA A 89 23.34 -16.02 -15.49
CA ALA A 89 24.69 -15.61 -15.13
C ALA A 89 25.77 -16.55 -15.68
N GLU A 90 25.52 -17.87 -15.60
CA GLU A 90 26.46 -18.92 -16.02
C GLU A 90 26.75 -18.86 -17.53
N ASN A 91 25.68 -18.71 -18.33
CA ASN A 91 25.78 -18.66 -19.79
C ASN A 91 26.14 -17.27 -20.32
N LYS A 92 26.09 -16.23 -19.47
CA LYS A 92 26.12 -14.82 -19.87
C LYS A 92 25.17 -14.57 -21.04
N SER A 93 23.94 -15.05 -20.94
CA SER A 93 22.94 -14.85 -22.00
C SER A 93 21.65 -14.28 -21.43
N ILE A 94 20.91 -13.60 -22.30
CA ILE A 94 19.54 -13.13 -22.06
C ILE A 94 18.64 -13.90 -22.99
N VAL A 95 17.65 -14.57 -22.41
CA VAL A 95 16.70 -15.44 -23.11
C VAL A 95 15.32 -14.80 -23.04
N THR A 96 14.72 -14.52 -24.20
CA THR A 96 13.34 -14.04 -24.29
C THR A 96 12.42 -15.21 -24.57
N MET A 97 11.39 -15.39 -23.73
CA MET A 97 10.45 -16.51 -23.83
C MET A 97 9.01 -15.99 -23.70
N PRO A 98 8.04 -16.64 -24.36
CA PRO A 98 6.63 -16.37 -24.09
C PRO A 98 6.25 -16.88 -22.70
N CYS A 99 5.42 -16.12 -22.00
CA CYS A 99 4.84 -16.57 -20.74
C CYS A 99 3.62 -17.47 -21.01
N ASP A 100 3.35 -18.43 -20.12
CA ASP A 100 2.21 -19.38 -20.17
C ASP A 100 2.07 -20.22 -21.45
N GLN A 101 3.11 -20.29 -22.27
CA GLN A 101 3.12 -21.12 -23.46
C GLN A 101 4.36 -22.01 -23.39
N ASP A 102 4.15 -23.34 -23.41
CA ASP A 102 5.24 -24.33 -23.44
C ASP A 102 5.90 -24.32 -24.83
N LEU A 103 6.72 -23.30 -25.05
CA LEU A 103 7.39 -23.01 -26.30
C LEU A 103 8.89 -22.80 -26.05
N GLU A 104 9.68 -23.13 -27.06
CA GLU A 104 11.11 -22.80 -27.07
C GLU A 104 11.33 -21.28 -27.00
N PRO A 105 12.51 -20.82 -26.53
CA PRO A 105 12.84 -19.40 -26.53
C PRO A 105 12.68 -18.73 -27.89
N LEU A 106 12.14 -17.50 -27.88
CA LEU A 106 12.03 -16.66 -29.07
C LEU A 106 13.40 -16.26 -29.59
N ILE A 107 14.31 -15.92 -28.67
CA ILE A 107 15.69 -15.57 -28.98
C ILE A 107 16.57 -15.78 -27.74
N GLU A 108 17.83 -16.13 -27.99
CA GLU A 108 18.90 -16.06 -27.01
C GLU A 108 19.96 -15.08 -27.51
N ARG A 109 20.35 -14.13 -26.64
CA ARG A 109 21.35 -13.10 -26.93
C ARG A 109 22.49 -13.17 -25.93
N GLU A 110 23.72 -13.05 -26.41
CA GLU A 110 24.89 -12.95 -25.53
C GLU A 110 24.90 -11.61 -24.77
N TRP A 111 25.17 -11.67 -23.48
CA TRP A 111 25.31 -10.52 -22.58
C TRP A 111 26.78 -10.19 -22.36
N THR A 112 27.21 -9.07 -22.94
CA THR A 112 28.60 -8.58 -22.85
C THR A 112 28.81 -7.52 -21.76
N GLY A 113 27.78 -7.24 -20.95
CA GLY A 113 27.80 -6.21 -19.92
C GLY A 113 28.39 -6.66 -18.58
N SER A 114 27.91 -6.04 -17.50
CA SER A 114 28.39 -6.33 -16.13
C SER A 114 28.13 -7.79 -15.73
N GLN A 115 29.04 -8.37 -14.93
CA GLN A 115 28.86 -9.70 -14.34
C GLN A 115 27.63 -9.80 -13.43
N ALA A 116 27.17 -8.68 -12.87
CA ALA A 116 25.95 -8.63 -12.04
C ALA A 116 24.65 -8.58 -12.87
N GLY A 117 24.76 -8.74 -14.20
CA GLY A 117 23.62 -8.74 -15.11
C GLY A 117 23.16 -7.35 -15.56
N PRO A 118 22.09 -7.29 -16.36
CA PRO A 118 21.55 -6.04 -16.92
C PRO A 118 20.72 -5.21 -15.92
N TYR A 119 20.40 -5.74 -14.75
CA TYR A 119 19.51 -5.11 -13.78
C TYR A 119 20.28 -4.29 -12.73
N LYS A 120 19.73 -3.10 -12.41
CA LYS A 120 20.19 -2.26 -11.30
C LYS A 120 19.09 -2.13 -10.27
N PHE A 121 19.36 -2.63 -9.07
CA PHE A 121 18.42 -2.58 -7.96
C PHE A 121 18.57 -1.26 -7.22
N LEU A 122 17.45 -0.58 -7.04
CA LEU A 122 17.35 0.59 -6.17
C LEU A 122 16.76 0.14 -4.83
N SER A 123 17.44 0.47 -3.74
CA SER A 123 17.03 0.11 -2.38
C SER A 123 17.26 1.28 -1.44
N LEU A 124 16.37 1.41 -0.45
CA LEU A 124 16.51 2.36 0.66
C LEU A 124 17.04 1.68 1.93
N GLY A 125 16.93 0.35 2.02
CA GLY A 125 17.43 -0.45 3.13
C GLY A 125 17.79 -1.85 2.66
N ASP A 126 19.09 -2.15 2.61
CA ASP A 126 19.58 -3.49 2.28
C ASP A 126 19.68 -4.33 3.55
N VAL A 127 19.14 -5.54 3.48
CA VAL A 127 19.17 -6.52 4.57
C VAL A 127 20.14 -7.63 4.19
N PRO A 128 21.13 -7.97 5.04
CA PRO A 128 22.02 -9.10 4.79
C PRO A 128 21.23 -10.40 4.54
N ASP A 129 21.75 -11.25 3.67
CA ASP A 129 21.13 -12.54 3.30
C ASP A 129 19.71 -12.44 2.72
N ARG A 130 19.33 -11.27 2.17
CA ARG A 130 18.02 -11.07 1.51
C ARG A 130 18.16 -10.26 0.21
N ILE A 131 17.60 -10.80 -0.87
CA ILE A 131 17.62 -10.15 -2.20
C ILE A 131 16.65 -8.97 -2.24
N ILE A 132 15.45 -9.16 -1.70
CA ILE A 132 14.40 -8.14 -1.68
C ILE A 132 14.73 -7.12 -0.57
N PRO A 133 14.94 -5.83 -0.90
CA PRO A 133 15.18 -4.80 0.09
C PRO A 133 13.95 -4.56 0.98
N THR A 134 14.19 -3.99 2.15
CA THR A 134 13.11 -3.55 3.03
C THR A 134 12.82 -2.07 2.75
N ALA A 135 11.55 -1.74 2.52
CA ALA A 135 11.12 -0.36 2.47
C ALA A 135 11.10 0.25 3.89
N PRO A 136 11.58 1.48 4.10
CA PRO A 136 11.52 2.13 5.41
C PRO A 136 10.11 2.18 6.01
N ALA A 137 9.09 2.32 5.16
CA ALA A 137 7.68 2.30 5.56
C ALA A 137 7.23 1.00 6.24
N MET A 138 7.91 -0.14 5.98
CA MET A 138 7.59 -1.40 6.65
C MET A 138 7.78 -1.32 8.17
N ASN A 139 8.73 -0.52 8.64
CA ASN A 139 8.98 -0.33 10.06
C ASN A 139 7.85 0.48 10.75
N LEU A 140 7.06 1.21 9.97
CA LEU A 140 5.95 2.04 10.44
C LEU A 140 4.57 1.37 10.26
N MET A 141 4.53 0.26 9.53
CA MET A 141 3.28 -0.39 9.10
C MET A 141 2.39 -0.79 10.28
N GLU A 142 2.98 -1.34 11.35
CA GLU A 142 2.20 -1.80 12.50
C GLU A 142 1.64 -0.64 13.33
N LEU A 143 2.37 0.48 13.43
CA LEU A 143 1.85 1.72 14.03
C LEU A 143 0.68 2.28 13.21
N HIS A 144 0.82 2.33 11.87
CA HIS A 144 -0.25 2.76 10.97
C HIS A 144 -1.51 1.91 11.12
N LYS A 145 -1.38 0.57 11.07
CA LYS A 145 -2.52 -0.34 11.27
C LYS A 145 -3.14 -0.18 12.65
N PHE A 146 -2.33 0.02 13.69
CA PHE A 146 -2.85 0.21 15.04
C PHE A 146 -3.64 1.51 15.15
N GLN A 147 -3.12 2.62 14.61
CA GLN A 147 -3.83 3.89 14.55
C GLN A 147 -5.20 3.74 13.87
N ASN A 148 -5.24 3.09 12.71
CA ASN A 148 -6.48 2.88 11.98
C ASN A 148 -7.50 2.04 12.77
N ARG A 149 -7.05 1.04 13.54
CA ARG A 149 -7.94 0.26 14.40
C ARG A 149 -8.52 1.10 15.54
N ILE A 150 -7.71 1.96 16.17
CA ILE A 150 -8.20 2.85 17.23
C ILE A 150 -9.23 3.83 16.67
N TYR A 151 -8.97 4.44 15.52
CA TYR A 151 -9.93 5.37 14.93
C TYR A 151 -11.26 4.72 14.57
N ARG A 152 -11.24 3.49 14.01
CA ARG A 152 -12.47 2.74 13.75
C ARG A 152 -13.25 2.42 15.03
N ARG A 153 -12.56 2.16 16.14
CA ARG A 153 -13.21 1.94 17.44
C ARG A 153 -13.83 3.24 17.95
N MET A 154 -13.09 4.34 17.92
CA MET A 154 -13.57 5.66 18.36
C MET A 154 -14.77 6.14 17.53
N GLU A 155 -14.78 5.87 16.23
CA GLU A 155 -15.93 6.11 15.35
C GLU A 155 -17.16 5.34 15.85
N ALA A 156 -17.03 4.03 16.09
CA ALA A 156 -18.12 3.21 16.60
C ALA A 156 -18.62 3.67 17.99
N ASP A 157 -17.71 4.06 18.88
CA ASP A 157 -18.05 4.57 20.22
C ASP A 157 -18.75 5.94 20.15
N SER A 158 -18.36 6.78 19.19
CA SER A 158 -19.00 8.06 18.89
C SER A 158 -20.40 7.85 18.32
N ASP A 159 -20.59 6.91 17.40
CA ASP A 159 -21.92 6.57 16.86
C ASP A 159 -22.85 5.98 17.91
N ALA A 160 -22.28 5.23 18.88
CA ALA A 160 -23.03 4.70 20.01
C ALA A 160 -23.32 5.74 21.11
N HIS A 161 -22.76 6.95 21.00
CA HIS A 161 -22.97 8.02 21.96
C HIS A 161 -24.44 8.40 22.02
N ARG A 162 -25.02 8.26 23.21
CA ARG A 162 -26.41 8.60 23.46
C ARG A 162 -26.55 9.27 24.81
N VAL A 163 -27.37 10.30 24.80
CA VAL A 163 -27.78 11.03 25.99
C VAL A 163 -29.25 10.71 26.23
N VAL A 164 -29.52 9.92 27.27
CA VAL A 164 -30.85 9.43 27.60
C VAL A 164 -31.33 10.12 28.88
N ASN A 165 -32.41 10.89 28.77
CA ASN A 165 -33.07 11.48 29.93
C ASN A 165 -34.06 10.46 30.50
N VAL A 166 -33.90 10.11 31.78
CA VAL A 166 -34.70 9.09 32.46
C VAL A 166 -35.41 9.74 33.64
N TYR A 167 -36.69 9.41 33.80
CA TYR A 167 -37.52 9.79 34.93
C TYR A 167 -38.21 8.54 35.51
N PRO A 168 -38.50 8.52 36.82
CA PRO A 168 -39.16 7.38 37.45
C PRO A 168 -40.65 7.31 37.07
N PRO A 169 -41.30 6.13 37.14
CA PRO A 169 -42.73 5.99 36.88
C PRO A 169 -43.57 6.92 37.76
N GLY A 170 -44.56 7.62 37.18
CA GLY A 170 -45.42 8.57 37.89
C GLY A 170 -44.93 10.02 37.91
N MET A 171 -43.82 10.34 37.22
CA MET A 171 -43.26 11.68 37.05
C MET A 171 -43.34 12.21 35.61
N GLU A 172 -44.26 11.66 34.80
CA GLU A 172 -44.43 11.99 33.38
C GLU A 172 -44.71 13.50 33.19
N ASP A 173 -45.57 14.08 34.03
CA ASP A 173 -45.95 15.50 33.97
C ASP A 173 -44.76 16.44 34.28
N ASP A 174 -43.94 16.08 35.27
CA ASP A 174 -42.78 16.88 35.67
C ASP A 174 -41.65 16.76 34.63
N ALA A 175 -41.48 15.58 34.04
CA ALA A 175 -40.54 15.36 32.94
C ALA A 175 -40.93 16.15 31.68
N GLU A 176 -42.22 16.17 31.33
CA GLU A 176 -42.71 16.92 30.17
C GLU A 176 -42.57 18.44 30.36
N ARG A 177 -42.85 18.95 31.57
CA ARG A 177 -42.62 20.36 31.90
C ARG A 177 -41.15 20.74 31.81
N LEU A 178 -40.24 19.87 32.27
CA LEU A 178 -38.80 20.10 32.15
C LEU A 178 -38.35 20.08 30.67
N ARG A 179 -38.95 19.19 29.87
CA ARG A 179 -38.67 19.07 28.42
C ARG A 179 -39.10 20.30 27.64
N THR A 180 -40.23 20.92 27.99
CA THR A 180 -40.76 22.11 27.31
C THR A 180 -40.40 23.42 28.03
N ALA A 181 -39.55 23.38 29.04
CA ALA A 181 -39.20 24.54 29.84
C ALA A 181 -38.44 25.59 28.99
N GLU A 182 -38.86 26.83 29.08
CA GLU A 182 -38.16 27.98 28.54
C GLU A 182 -36.95 28.33 29.42
N ARG A 183 -35.94 28.91 28.79
CA ARG A 183 -34.71 29.32 29.46
C ARG A 183 -35.02 30.31 30.59
N ASN A 184 -34.57 30.00 31.80
CA ASN A 184 -34.78 30.79 33.03
C ASN A 184 -36.25 30.93 33.48
N GLY A 185 -37.15 30.08 33.00
CA GLY A 185 -38.53 30.01 33.49
C GLY A 185 -38.64 29.32 34.86
N TRP A 186 -39.68 29.66 35.63
CA TRP A 186 -39.96 29.04 36.92
C TRP A 186 -41.05 27.98 36.76
N TYR A 187 -40.72 26.73 37.09
CA TYR A 187 -41.61 25.59 36.93
C TYR A 187 -41.83 24.89 38.28
N ARG A 188 -43.08 24.52 38.57
CA ARG A 188 -43.43 23.78 39.77
C ARG A 188 -43.27 22.27 39.50
N GLY A 189 -42.46 21.60 40.31
CA GLY A 189 -42.27 20.14 40.29
C GLY A 189 -42.26 19.57 41.71
N LYS A 190 -42.47 18.25 41.83
CA LYS A 190 -42.44 17.54 43.13
C LYS A 190 -41.00 17.19 43.55
N SER A 191 -40.25 16.59 42.63
CA SER A 191 -38.86 16.14 42.84
C SER A 191 -38.04 16.19 41.55
N PRO A 192 -37.66 17.39 41.07
CA PRO A 192 -36.89 17.56 39.83
C PRO A 192 -35.55 16.81 39.80
N GLU A 193 -34.94 16.59 40.97
CA GLU A 193 -33.67 15.87 41.16
C GLU A 193 -33.71 14.38 40.76
N GLN A 194 -34.91 13.82 40.61
CA GLN A 194 -35.10 12.43 40.20
C GLN A 194 -35.11 12.25 38.69
N ILE A 195 -35.25 13.35 37.93
CA ILE A 195 -35.09 13.34 36.47
C ILE A 195 -33.59 13.46 36.20
N LYS A 196 -33.00 12.40 35.66
CA LYS A 196 -31.55 12.30 35.46
C LYS A 196 -31.23 12.10 34.00
N GLN A 197 -30.14 12.73 33.59
CA GLN A 197 -29.52 12.49 32.30
C GLN A 197 -28.47 11.38 32.47
N PHE A 198 -28.56 10.34 31.65
CA PHE A 198 -27.57 9.29 31.55
C PHE A 198 -26.88 9.39 30.21
N GLU A 199 -25.57 9.53 30.24
CA GLU A 199 -24.73 9.47 29.06
C GLU A 199 -24.14 8.05 28.95
N SER A 200 -24.22 7.47 27.75
CA SER A 200 -23.77 6.11 27.47
C SER A 200 -23.07 6.09 26.12
N GLY A 201 -21.94 5.39 26.05
CA GLY A 201 -21.05 5.45 24.90
C GLY A 201 -20.24 6.74 24.89
N GLY A 202 -19.77 7.14 23.72
CA GLY A 202 -18.85 8.25 23.55
C GLY A 202 -17.39 7.80 23.62
N ILE A 203 -16.52 8.62 23.03
CA ILE A 203 -15.10 8.34 22.90
C ILE A 203 -14.43 8.36 24.28
N ASP A 204 -13.71 7.28 24.63
CA ASP A 204 -12.88 7.24 25.84
C ASP A 204 -11.68 8.20 25.70
N GLN A 205 -11.45 9.06 26.68
CA GLN A 205 -10.29 9.96 26.72
C GLN A 205 -8.95 9.20 26.68
N ARG A 206 -8.90 7.98 27.20
CA ARG A 206 -7.70 7.12 27.12
C ARG A 206 -7.43 6.68 25.70
N ASP A 207 -8.47 6.41 24.92
CA ASP A 207 -8.34 6.05 23.51
C ASP A 207 -7.84 7.23 22.67
N MET A 208 -8.36 8.43 22.94
CA MET A 208 -7.81 9.67 22.39
C MET A 208 -6.32 9.85 22.74
N ALA A 209 -5.95 9.62 23.99
CA ALA A 209 -4.56 9.76 24.43
C ALA A 209 -3.62 8.76 23.73
N VAL A 210 -4.06 7.51 23.55
CA VAL A 210 -3.28 6.51 22.79
C VAL A 210 -3.19 6.88 21.31
N ALA A 211 -4.28 7.36 20.69
CA ALA A 211 -4.26 7.80 19.31
C ALA A 211 -3.26 8.95 19.08
N THR A 212 -3.20 9.91 20.00
CA THR A 212 -2.21 11.02 19.95
C THR A 212 -0.78 10.49 20.16
N MET A 213 -0.57 9.62 21.15
CA MET A 213 0.75 9.02 21.39
C MET A 213 1.28 8.26 20.16
N LEU A 214 0.41 7.51 19.48
CA LEU A 214 0.79 6.77 18.28
C LEU A 214 1.18 7.69 17.12
N MET A 215 0.50 8.83 16.96
CA MET A 215 0.90 9.85 15.99
C MET A 215 2.30 10.39 16.28
N ASP A 216 2.60 10.73 17.53
CA ASP A 216 3.91 11.24 17.93
C ASP A 216 5.03 10.22 17.71
N VAL A 217 4.77 8.95 18.05
CA VAL A 217 5.73 7.86 17.83
C VAL A 217 5.94 7.61 16.34
N PHE A 218 4.87 7.64 15.54
CA PHE A 218 4.94 7.49 14.09
C PHE A 218 5.78 8.59 13.45
N ASP A 219 5.56 9.85 13.84
CA ASP A 219 6.32 11.01 13.36
C ASP A 219 7.82 10.85 13.64
N ARG A 220 8.16 10.52 14.90
CA ARG A 220 9.56 10.32 15.33
C ARG A 220 10.22 9.15 14.61
N MET A 221 9.55 7.99 14.53
CA MET A 221 10.08 6.81 13.85
C MET A 221 10.19 7.01 12.34
N GLY A 222 9.36 7.89 11.76
CA GLY A 222 9.45 8.30 10.37
C GLY A 222 10.58 9.29 10.06
N GLY A 223 11.42 9.62 11.04
CA GLY A 223 12.51 10.59 10.87
C GLY A 223 12.10 12.04 11.13
N ASN A 224 11.12 12.25 12.02
CA ASN A 224 10.47 13.54 12.28
C ASN A 224 9.84 14.11 11.00
N LEU A 225 8.79 13.43 10.52
CA LEU A 225 8.08 13.79 9.29
C LEU A 225 7.59 15.24 9.28
N GLN A 226 7.14 15.77 10.43
CA GLN A 226 6.75 17.17 10.57
C GLN A 226 7.91 18.14 10.31
N ALA A 227 9.10 17.83 10.81
CA ALA A 227 10.29 18.64 10.56
C ALA A 227 10.73 18.53 9.09
N MET A 228 10.72 17.32 8.51
CA MET A 228 11.05 17.10 7.10
C MET A 228 10.05 17.75 6.13
N GLY A 229 8.78 17.85 6.52
CA GLY A 229 7.74 18.56 5.78
C GLY A 229 7.82 20.09 5.86
N GLY A 230 8.83 20.63 6.56
CA GLY A 230 9.00 22.07 6.75
C GLY A 230 7.93 22.70 7.65
N LEU A 231 7.22 21.88 8.45
CA LEU A 231 6.22 22.31 9.42
C LEU A 231 6.84 22.58 10.81
N GLY A 232 8.10 22.18 11.01
CA GLY A 232 8.94 22.69 12.09
C GLY A 232 9.36 24.13 11.83
N ALA A 233 9.89 24.83 12.85
CA ALA A 233 10.44 26.17 12.69
C ALA A 233 11.38 26.19 11.47
N GLN A 234 11.05 27.00 10.46
CA GLN A 234 11.82 27.09 9.22
C GLN A 234 13.27 27.41 9.57
N SER A 235 14.14 26.41 9.57
CA SER A 235 15.57 26.65 9.65
C SER A 235 15.97 27.25 8.31
N ALA A 236 16.19 28.56 8.31
CA ALA A 236 16.81 29.25 7.19
C ALA A 236 18.19 28.62 6.97
N THR A 237 18.38 28.06 5.78
CA THR A 237 19.66 27.79 5.11
C THR A 237 20.92 28.08 5.94
N VAL A 238 21.62 27.01 6.35
CA VAL A 238 23.03 26.90 6.78
C VAL A 238 23.73 28.23 7.15
N GLY A 239 23.84 28.52 8.45
CA GLY A 239 24.73 29.57 8.96
C GLY A 239 24.44 30.19 10.33
N GLN A 240 23.44 29.74 11.11
CA GLN A 240 23.10 30.36 12.40
C GLN A 240 22.86 29.36 13.54
N GLU A 241 23.76 28.40 13.69
CA GLU A 241 24.10 27.88 15.02
C GLU A 241 25.64 27.86 15.12
N GLU A 242 26.25 29.04 15.05
CA GLU A 242 27.58 29.23 15.64
C GLU A 242 27.39 29.53 17.13
N LEU A 243 27.75 28.54 17.95
CA LEU A 243 28.16 28.59 19.36
C LEU A 243 27.35 29.46 20.35
#